data_AF-A0A5C6D8Z5-F1
#
_entry.id   AF-A0A5C6D8Z5-F1
#
_cell.length_a   1.000
_cell.length_b   1.000
_cell.length_c   1.000
_cell.angle_alpha   90.00
_cell.angle_beta   90.00
_cell.angle_gamma   90.00
#
_symmetry.space_group_name_H-M   'P 1'
#
loop_
_entity.id
_entity.type
_entity.pdbx_description
1 polymer ?
#
loop_
_entity_poly.entity_id
_entity_poly.type
_entity_poly.pdbx_seq_one_letter_code
_entity_poly.pdbx_strand_id
1 'polypeptide(L)'
;MCRIPISPEHYGLETGEPKPEQLDNVILMAHRYSIEPIFLFEYYTRWHTALGGRDRWEVIGSAFAKRFGPNSPWLRSQGIQDWGVRFYSAINEPTWKSNNPNPIPAADYAAALEGLADGIHSVDPKMMVSPGGWIEGSLRHGEHVYSKAAAPLFNNGKLHAICIHRYWDVEYIPMKDRYDWSLQSQFEEVKKRAGITANVAFCTDEMNVKKREITENEAARDLLTALWDALGVVGNDGERVTAFVMPWNLFNLTTKDEHYGLCKQLDPWTPTARGKVLQLVCELTEGMSFVHRDPKQRGMLVLEGSNKKLWVWQNRMAWTEWRWTDHLLASK
;
A
#
# COMPACT_ATOMS: atom_id res chain seq x y z
N MET A 1 3.03 -2.73 -10.41
CA MET A 1 3.16 -3.64 -9.25
C MET A 1 1.84 -4.35 -8.99
N CYS A 2 1.85 -5.51 -8.34
CA CYS A 2 0.65 -6.18 -7.81
C CYS A 2 0.90 -6.69 -6.39
N ARG A 3 -0.15 -6.72 -5.55
CA ARG A 3 -0.12 -7.39 -4.25
C ARG A 3 -0.54 -8.85 -4.40
N ILE A 4 0.30 -9.75 -3.92
CA ILE A 4 -0.01 -11.17 -3.79
C ILE A 4 -0.18 -11.48 -2.30
N PRO A 5 -1.42 -11.70 -1.82
CA PRO A 5 -1.63 -12.17 -0.46
C PRO A 5 -1.13 -13.60 -0.33
N ILE A 6 -0.44 -13.88 0.77
CA ILE A 6 0.15 -15.18 1.09
C ILE A 6 -0.58 -15.70 2.31
N SER A 7 -1.36 -16.77 2.14
CA SER A 7 -2.08 -17.40 3.25
C SER A 7 -1.13 -18.16 4.19
N PRO A 8 -1.47 -18.30 5.48
CA PRO A 8 -0.67 -19.01 6.50
C PRO A 8 -0.25 -20.44 6.13
N GLU A 9 -1.05 -21.14 5.32
CA GLU A 9 -0.72 -22.47 4.80
C GLU A 9 0.52 -22.46 3.86
N HIS A 10 0.70 -21.40 3.07
CA HIS A 10 1.79 -21.27 2.11
C HIS A 10 3.10 -20.89 2.80
N TYR A 11 3.03 -20.01 3.80
CA TYR A 11 4.21 -19.64 4.60
C TYR A 11 4.41 -20.53 5.83
N GLY A 12 3.58 -21.56 5.96
CA GLY A 12 3.70 -22.63 6.94
C GLY A 12 3.57 -22.16 8.38
N LEU A 13 2.78 -21.13 8.68
CA LEU A 13 2.69 -20.57 10.03
C LEU A 13 2.44 -21.66 11.09
N GLU A 14 1.55 -22.60 10.77
CA GLU A 14 1.15 -23.70 11.64
C GLU A 14 1.95 -24.98 11.39
N THR A 15 2.39 -25.22 10.16
CA THR A 15 3.10 -26.46 9.78
C THR A 15 4.57 -26.44 10.19
N GLY A 16 5.14 -25.26 10.46
CA GLY A 16 6.56 -25.08 10.74
C GLY A 16 7.45 -25.02 9.49
N GLU A 17 6.93 -25.29 8.30
CA GLU A 17 7.71 -25.34 7.06
C GLU A 17 7.12 -24.38 6.01
N PRO A 18 7.81 -23.28 5.67
CA PRO A 18 7.40 -22.42 4.56
C PRO A 18 7.49 -23.17 3.22
N LYS A 19 6.48 -23.00 2.35
CA LYS A 19 6.36 -23.66 1.03
C LYS A 19 6.26 -22.64 -0.11
N PRO A 20 7.28 -21.77 -0.29
CA PRO A 20 7.22 -20.72 -1.30
C PRO A 20 7.03 -21.26 -2.73
N GLU A 21 7.48 -22.48 -3.03
CA GLU A 21 7.33 -23.13 -4.34
C GLU A 21 5.88 -23.26 -4.82
N GLN A 22 4.90 -23.23 -3.92
CA GLN A 22 3.48 -23.23 -4.28
C GLN A 22 3.05 -21.96 -5.05
N LEU A 23 3.89 -20.92 -5.04
CA LEU A 23 3.66 -19.65 -5.74
C LEU A 23 4.48 -19.50 -7.03
N ASP A 24 5.23 -20.53 -7.45
CA ASP A 24 6.09 -20.46 -8.64
C ASP A 24 5.31 -19.98 -9.88
N ASN A 25 4.13 -20.54 -10.13
CA ASN A 25 3.31 -20.20 -11.29
C ASN A 25 2.82 -18.75 -11.28
N VAL A 26 2.44 -18.21 -10.11
CA VAL A 26 2.00 -16.81 -10.03
C VAL A 26 3.17 -15.85 -10.24
N ILE A 27 4.37 -16.21 -9.78
CA ILE A 27 5.58 -15.42 -10.00
C ILE A 27 6.02 -15.46 -11.46
N LEU A 28 6.00 -16.62 -12.11
CA LEU A 28 6.28 -16.73 -13.54
C LEU A 28 5.27 -15.95 -14.38
N MET A 29 4.00 -15.94 -13.99
CA MET A 29 2.96 -15.14 -14.63
C MET A 29 3.22 -13.64 -14.44
N ALA A 30 3.56 -13.18 -13.23
CA ALA A 30 3.89 -11.79 -12.97
C ALA A 30 5.10 -11.34 -13.82
N HIS A 31 6.15 -12.16 -13.90
CA HIS A 31 7.31 -11.91 -14.75
C HIS A 31 6.93 -11.83 -16.24
N ARG A 32 6.13 -12.77 -16.74
CA ARG A 32 5.66 -12.81 -18.14
C ARG A 32 4.99 -11.50 -18.56
N TYR A 33 4.30 -10.84 -17.64
CA TYR A 33 3.62 -9.56 -17.89
C TYR A 33 4.38 -8.34 -17.38
N SER A 34 5.65 -8.50 -16.98
CA SER A 34 6.49 -7.42 -16.42
C SER A 34 5.85 -6.70 -15.23
N ILE A 35 5.08 -7.43 -14.41
CA ILE A 35 4.43 -6.90 -13.21
C ILE A 35 5.33 -7.23 -12.01
N GLU A 36 5.81 -6.22 -11.30
CA GLU A 36 6.57 -6.42 -10.06
C GLU A 36 5.63 -6.81 -8.90
N PRO A 37 5.80 -8.00 -8.29
CA PRO A 37 5.01 -8.43 -7.16
C PRO A 37 5.49 -7.82 -5.83
N ILE A 38 4.55 -7.54 -4.95
CA ILE A 38 4.76 -7.44 -3.50
C ILE A 38 4.11 -8.64 -2.82
N PHE A 39 4.72 -9.16 -1.76
CA PHE A 39 4.11 -10.20 -0.94
C PHE A 39 3.53 -9.60 0.33
N LEU A 40 2.28 -9.93 0.63
CA LEU A 40 1.68 -9.67 1.93
C LEU A 40 1.40 -11.01 2.63
N PHE A 41 2.13 -11.32 3.69
CA PHE A 41 1.84 -12.46 4.55
C PHE A 41 0.62 -12.15 5.41
N GLU A 42 -0.54 -12.69 5.01
CA GLU A 42 -1.80 -12.41 5.69
C GLU A 42 -1.90 -13.21 6.99
N TYR A 43 -2.39 -12.55 8.02
CA TYR A 43 -2.62 -13.16 9.32
C TYR A 43 -3.84 -12.51 9.97
N TYR A 44 -4.73 -13.34 10.50
CA TYR A 44 -5.97 -12.92 11.13
C TYR A 44 -6.30 -13.82 12.32
N THR A 45 -6.55 -13.24 13.50
CA THR A 45 -6.82 -14.03 14.71
C THR A 45 -8.20 -14.70 14.73
N ARG A 46 -9.05 -14.40 13.74
CA ARG A 46 -10.28 -15.14 13.48
C ARG A 46 -10.02 -16.60 13.08
N TRP A 47 -8.91 -16.86 12.39
CA TRP A 47 -8.58 -18.19 11.85
C TRP A 47 -7.39 -18.85 12.53
N HIS A 48 -6.55 -18.06 13.20
CA HIS A 48 -5.31 -18.55 13.80
C HIS A 48 -5.20 -18.11 15.27
N THR A 49 -4.73 -19.01 16.12
CA THR A 49 -4.62 -18.76 17.56
C THR A 49 -3.26 -18.23 17.99
N ALA A 50 -2.23 -18.39 17.16
CA ALA A 50 -0.86 -17.94 17.44
C ALA A 50 -0.22 -17.31 16.21
N LEU A 51 0.45 -16.17 16.40
CA LEU A 51 1.22 -15.49 15.35
C LEU A 51 2.63 -16.09 15.17
N GLY A 52 3.12 -16.82 16.17
CA GLY A 52 4.53 -17.19 16.27
C GLY A 52 5.42 -16.01 16.68
N GLY A 53 6.62 -16.32 17.15
CA GLY A 53 7.61 -15.32 17.57
C GLY A 53 8.57 -14.93 16.44
N ARG A 54 9.55 -14.08 16.79
CA ARG A 54 10.60 -13.58 15.88
C ARG A 54 11.25 -14.68 15.04
N ASP A 55 11.71 -15.75 15.65
CA ASP A 55 12.45 -16.82 14.96
C ASP A 55 11.60 -17.53 13.89
N ARG A 56 10.28 -17.64 14.11
CA ARG A 56 9.37 -18.21 13.11
C ARG A 56 9.32 -17.32 11.87
N TRP A 57 9.19 -16.01 12.07
CA TRP A 57 9.11 -15.03 11.00
C TRP A 57 10.45 -14.85 10.27
N GLU A 58 11.58 -15.05 10.96
CA GLU A 58 12.91 -15.11 10.34
C GLU A 58 13.02 -16.26 9.33
N VAL A 59 12.56 -17.45 9.71
CA VAL A 59 12.51 -18.61 8.80
C VAL A 59 11.60 -18.35 7.60
N ILE A 60 10.41 -17.76 7.83
CA ILE A 60 9.46 -17.40 6.77
C ILE A 60 10.09 -16.41 5.78
N GLY A 61 10.64 -15.30 6.28
CA GLY A 61 11.28 -14.28 5.44
C GLY A 61 12.43 -14.87 4.62
N SER A 62 13.35 -15.58 5.27
CA SER A 62 14.50 -16.17 4.60
C SER A 62 14.09 -17.13 3.47
N ALA A 63 13.07 -17.96 3.68
CA ALA A 63 12.59 -18.90 2.68
C ALA A 63 12.04 -18.19 1.43
N PHE A 64 11.17 -17.20 1.62
CA PHE A 64 10.55 -16.49 0.50
C PHE A 64 11.55 -15.59 -0.25
N ALA A 65 12.47 -14.90 0.44
CA ALA A 65 13.52 -14.12 -0.21
C ALA A 65 14.52 -15.00 -0.97
N LYS A 66 14.94 -16.15 -0.41
CA LYS A 66 15.81 -17.10 -1.13
C LYS A 66 15.16 -17.66 -2.39
N ARG A 67 13.84 -17.84 -2.37
CA ARG A 67 13.10 -18.38 -3.52
C ARG A 67 12.87 -17.33 -4.59
N PHE A 68 12.39 -16.14 -4.20
CA PHE A 68 11.80 -15.18 -5.13
C PHE A 68 12.51 -13.82 -5.18
N GLY A 69 13.53 -13.59 -4.36
CA GLY A 69 14.34 -12.40 -4.41
C GLY A 69 15.08 -12.24 -5.75
N PRO A 70 15.49 -11.01 -6.13
CA PRO A 70 16.20 -10.80 -7.38
C PRO A 70 17.40 -11.73 -7.51
N ASN A 71 17.57 -12.32 -8.69
CA ASN A 71 18.67 -13.23 -8.98
C ASN A 71 18.74 -14.49 -8.09
N SER A 72 17.63 -14.90 -7.47
CA SER A 72 17.57 -16.15 -6.73
C SER A 72 18.00 -17.35 -7.61
N PRO A 73 18.55 -18.43 -7.01
CA PRO A 73 18.93 -19.63 -7.77
C PRO A 73 17.79 -20.18 -8.62
N TRP A 74 16.55 -20.12 -8.13
CA TRP A 74 15.39 -20.57 -8.88
C TRP A 74 15.04 -19.65 -10.04
N LEU A 75 14.95 -18.33 -9.85
CA LEU A 75 14.65 -17.41 -10.94
C LEU A 75 15.70 -17.54 -12.06
N ARG A 76 16.97 -17.67 -11.69
CA ARG A 76 18.05 -17.95 -12.65
C ARG A 76 17.85 -19.28 -13.38
N SER A 77 17.36 -20.32 -12.72
CA SER A 77 17.04 -21.60 -13.39
C SER A 77 15.86 -21.48 -14.36
N GLN A 78 15.03 -20.45 -14.23
CA GLN A 78 13.95 -20.11 -15.17
C GLN A 78 14.42 -19.15 -16.28
N GLY A 79 15.71 -18.81 -16.33
CA GLY A 79 16.27 -17.83 -17.28
C GLY A 79 15.96 -16.38 -16.93
N ILE A 80 15.52 -16.09 -15.70
CA ILE A 80 15.15 -14.76 -15.23
C ILE A 80 16.33 -14.13 -14.47
N GLN A 81 16.71 -12.91 -14.84
CA GLN A 81 17.82 -12.15 -14.23
C GLN A 81 17.35 -10.75 -13.87
N ASP A 82 17.97 -10.16 -12.84
CA ASP A 82 17.73 -8.78 -12.37
C ASP A 82 16.27 -8.42 -12.05
N TRP A 83 15.44 -9.44 -11.87
CA TRP A 83 14.03 -9.36 -11.55
C TRP A 83 13.72 -10.31 -10.38
N GLY A 84 12.76 -9.94 -9.55
CA GLY A 84 12.30 -10.71 -8.39
C GLY A 84 11.43 -9.87 -7.46
N VAL A 85 10.91 -10.50 -6.40
CA VAL A 85 10.17 -9.82 -5.33
C VAL A 85 11.15 -9.01 -4.50
N ARG A 86 10.89 -7.71 -4.35
CA ARG A 86 11.72 -6.80 -3.53
C ARG A 86 11.01 -6.24 -2.32
N PHE A 87 9.68 -6.33 -2.28
CA PHE A 87 8.87 -5.75 -1.23
C PHE A 87 8.05 -6.84 -0.55
N TYR A 88 8.21 -6.91 0.77
CA TYR A 88 7.54 -7.87 1.64
C TYR A 88 6.79 -7.11 2.73
N SER A 89 5.56 -7.53 3.01
CA SER A 89 4.76 -7.02 4.10
C SER A 89 4.11 -8.15 4.87
N ALA A 90 3.74 -7.90 6.13
CA ALA A 90 3.09 -8.92 6.94
C ALA A 90 2.04 -8.35 7.89
N ILE A 91 1.02 -9.17 8.15
CA ILE A 91 -0.08 -8.94 9.08
C ILE A 91 -0.96 -7.79 8.58
N ASN A 92 -2.01 -8.17 7.86
CA ASN A 92 -2.97 -7.23 7.28
C ASN A 92 -3.94 -6.69 8.35
N GLU A 93 -4.14 -5.38 8.38
CA GLU A 93 -5.16 -4.71 9.20
C GLU A 93 -5.29 -5.25 10.64
N PRO A 94 -4.21 -5.24 11.45
CA PRO A 94 -4.16 -5.91 12.75
C PRO A 94 -5.17 -5.39 13.79
N THR A 95 -5.83 -4.26 13.51
CA THR A 95 -6.86 -3.63 14.34
C THR A 95 -8.29 -3.86 13.83
N TRP A 96 -8.48 -4.45 12.64
CA TRP A 96 -9.81 -4.71 12.08
C TRP A 96 -10.51 -5.84 12.85
N LYS A 97 -11.40 -5.47 13.78
CA LYS A 97 -12.03 -6.38 14.74
C LYS A 97 -12.73 -7.59 14.10
N SER A 98 -13.31 -7.43 12.91
CA SER A 98 -14.01 -8.55 12.25
C SER A 98 -13.08 -9.67 11.82
N ASN A 99 -11.83 -9.36 11.46
CA ASN A 99 -10.81 -10.37 11.16
C ASN A 99 -9.91 -10.67 12.37
N ASN A 100 -9.85 -9.74 13.33
CA ASN A 100 -9.02 -9.84 14.52
C ASN A 100 -9.85 -9.71 15.82
N PRO A 101 -10.77 -10.65 16.10
CA PRO A 101 -11.63 -10.59 17.30
C PRO A 101 -10.82 -10.69 18.60
N ASN A 102 -9.65 -11.33 18.55
CA ASN A 102 -8.67 -11.38 19.62
C ASN A 102 -7.46 -10.53 19.17
N PRO A 103 -7.24 -9.32 19.70
CA PRO A 103 -6.12 -8.49 19.28
C PRO A 103 -4.77 -9.20 19.49
N ILE A 104 -3.85 -9.02 18.53
CA ILE A 104 -2.48 -9.52 18.64
C ILE A 104 -1.77 -8.71 19.75
N PRO A 105 -1.06 -9.34 20.68
CA PRO A 105 -0.21 -8.60 21.60
C PRO A 105 0.81 -7.73 20.84
N ALA A 106 0.95 -6.47 21.22
CA ALA A 106 1.77 -5.50 20.49
C ALA A 106 3.24 -5.93 20.36
N ALA A 107 3.77 -6.59 21.40
CA ALA A 107 5.12 -7.14 21.40
C ALA A 107 5.28 -8.29 20.39
N ASP A 108 4.30 -9.19 20.29
CA ASP A 108 4.31 -10.30 19.34
C ASP A 108 4.23 -9.78 17.90
N TYR A 109 3.41 -8.75 17.66
CA TYR A 109 3.34 -8.04 16.38
C TYR A 109 4.71 -7.47 15.98
N ALA A 110 5.37 -6.74 16.87
CA ALA A 110 6.69 -6.18 16.60
C ALA A 110 7.76 -7.27 16.40
N ALA A 111 7.75 -8.32 17.21
CA ALA A 111 8.68 -9.45 17.09
C ALA A 111 8.52 -10.18 15.75
N ALA A 112 7.28 -10.38 15.28
CA ALA A 112 7.00 -10.96 13.97
C ALA A 112 7.55 -10.10 12.83
N LEU A 113 7.34 -8.78 12.86
CA LEU A 113 7.87 -7.85 11.86
C LEU A 113 9.40 -7.81 11.86
N GLU A 114 10.02 -7.80 13.04
CA GLU A 114 11.47 -7.85 13.18
C GLU A 114 12.04 -9.16 12.63
N GLY A 115 11.43 -10.30 12.98
CA GLY A 115 11.81 -11.61 12.46
C GLY A 115 11.73 -11.64 10.94
N LEU A 116 10.63 -11.18 10.37
CA LEU A 116 10.48 -11.12 8.91
C LEU A 116 11.58 -10.27 8.27
N ALA A 117 11.83 -9.08 8.81
CA ALA A 117 12.90 -8.20 8.32
C ALA A 117 14.27 -8.88 8.38
N ASP A 118 14.60 -9.53 9.49
CA ASP A 118 15.87 -10.25 9.66
C ASP A 118 16.01 -11.40 8.66
N GLY A 119 14.94 -12.17 8.46
CA GLY A 119 14.90 -13.26 7.49
C GLY A 119 15.13 -12.78 6.06
N ILE A 120 14.43 -11.73 5.65
CA ILE A 120 14.56 -11.12 4.31
C ILE A 120 15.95 -10.51 4.12
N HIS A 121 16.43 -9.71 5.07
CA HIS A 121 17.72 -9.03 4.97
C HIS A 121 18.92 -9.97 5.08
N SER A 122 18.75 -11.18 5.64
CA SER A 122 19.76 -12.24 5.60
C SER A 122 20.08 -12.69 4.16
N VAL A 123 19.16 -12.46 3.22
CA VAL A 123 19.31 -12.79 1.80
C VAL A 123 19.83 -11.60 1.02
N ASP A 124 19.17 -10.45 1.17
CA ASP A 124 19.61 -9.18 0.59
C ASP A 124 19.17 -8.01 1.50
N PRO A 125 20.12 -7.26 2.10
CA PRO A 125 19.79 -6.14 2.99
C PRO A 125 19.14 -4.95 2.27
N LYS A 126 19.04 -4.96 0.92
CA LYS A 126 18.37 -3.91 0.14
C LYS A 126 16.88 -4.18 -0.11
N MET A 127 16.39 -5.37 0.23
CA MET A 127 14.96 -5.67 0.13
C MET A 127 14.17 -4.83 1.13
N MET A 128 12.91 -4.54 0.79
CA MET A 128 12.04 -3.66 1.55
C MET A 128 11.06 -4.49 2.36
N VAL A 129 11.00 -4.25 3.67
CA VAL A 129 10.05 -4.91 4.58
C VAL A 129 9.17 -3.87 5.26
N SER A 130 7.86 -4.10 5.32
CA SER A 130 6.90 -3.18 5.94
C SER A 130 5.83 -3.95 6.73
N PRO A 131 5.12 -3.34 7.68
CA PRO A 131 3.85 -3.90 8.14
C PRO A 131 2.85 -3.97 6.98
N GLY A 132 1.90 -4.89 7.06
CA GLY A 132 0.66 -4.82 6.28
C GLY A 132 -0.12 -3.56 6.62
N GLY A 133 -1.04 -3.18 5.74
CA GLY A 133 -1.72 -1.90 5.87
C GLY A 133 -2.51 -1.74 7.17
N TRP A 134 -2.36 -0.58 7.80
CA TRP A 134 -3.16 -0.19 8.95
C TRP A 134 -4.44 0.50 8.50
N ILE A 135 -5.59 0.04 9.01
CA ILE A 135 -6.88 0.63 8.67
C ILE A 135 -7.06 2.03 9.31
N GLU A 136 -7.52 2.98 8.51
CA GLU A 136 -7.58 4.39 8.89
C GLU A 136 -8.41 4.69 10.14
N GLY A 137 -9.53 3.99 10.34
CA GLY A 137 -10.39 4.21 11.51
C GLY A 137 -9.65 3.96 12.84
N SER A 138 -8.75 2.98 12.86
CA SER A 138 -7.96 2.66 14.05
C SER A 138 -6.81 3.64 14.28
N LEU A 139 -6.23 4.17 13.20
CA LEU A 139 -5.21 5.21 13.26
C LEU A 139 -5.76 6.55 13.71
N ARG A 140 -7.06 6.81 13.54
CA ARG A 140 -7.66 8.09 13.98
C ARG A 140 -8.14 8.04 15.43
N HIS A 141 -8.83 6.96 15.79
CA HIS A 141 -9.56 6.86 17.05
C HIS A 141 -8.86 5.99 18.10
N GLY A 142 -7.82 5.25 17.72
CA GLY A 142 -7.16 4.27 18.57
C GLY A 142 -5.85 4.75 19.20
N GLU A 143 -5.27 3.87 20.03
CA GLU A 143 -4.08 4.15 20.84
C GLU A 143 -2.74 4.00 20.08
N HIS A 144 -2.78 3.78 18.75
CA HIS A 144 -1.59 3.57 17.90
C HIS A 144 -0.70 2.42 18.41
N VAL A 145 -1.28 1.40 19.03
CA VAL A 145 -0.56 0.35 19.75
C VAL A 145 0.46 -0.37 18.85
N TYR A 146 0.04 -0.80 17.67
CA TYR A 146 0.91 -1.52 16.74
C TYR A 146 1.95 -0.62 16.08
N SER A 147 1.60 0.62 15.74
CA SER A 147 2.57 1.56 15.16
C SER A 147 3.62 2.00 16.18
N LYS A 148 3.24 2.19 17.45
CA LYS A 148 4.19 2.40 18.56
C LYS A 148 5.12 1.20 18.75
N ALA A 149 4.59 -0.01 18.72
CA ALA A 149 5.39 -1.22 18.87
C ALA A 149 6.37 -1.41 17.70
N ALA A 150 5.98 -1.05 16.48
CA ALA A 150 6.84 -1.12 15.29
C ALA A 150 7.82 0.07 15.15
N ALA A 151 7.61 1.18 15.87
CA ALA A 151 8.41 2.40 15.71
C ALA A 151 9.94 2.22 15.85
N PRO A 152 10.45 1.42 16.81
CA PRO A 152 11.89 1.15 16.88
C PRO A 152 12.47 0.53 15.60
N LEU A 153 11.69 -0.31 14.91
CA LEU A 153 12.10 -0.98 13.68
C LEU A 153 12.11 -0.04 12.46
N PHE A 154 11.23 0.97 12.45
CA PHE A 154 11.33 2.06 11.47
C PHE A 154 12.55 2.93 11.74
N ASN A 155 12.77 3.30 13.00
CA ASN A 155 13.84 4.22 13.38
C ASN A 155 15.25 3.63 13.20
N ASN A 156 15.40 2.31 13.27
CA ASN A 156 16.67 1.62 13.01
C ASN A 156 16.82 1.15 11.54
N GLY A 157 15.87 1.46 10.67
CA GLY A 157 15.92 1.14 9.24
C GLY A 157 15.55 -0.29 8.86
N LYS A 158 15.10 -1.14 9.79
CA LYS A 158 14.59 -2.49 9.47
C LYS A 158 13.27 -2.44 8.69
N LEU A 159 12.40 -1.48 8.95
CA LEU A 159 11.16 -1.30 8.22
C LEU A 159 11.25 -0.12 7.25
N HIS A 160 10.78 -0.35 6.03
CA HIS A 160 10.93 0.55 4.89
C HIS A 160 9.79 1.56 4.78
N ALA A 161 8.53 1.11 4.79
CA ALA A 161 7.37 1.98 4.56
C ALA A 161 6.27 1.83 5.62
N ILE A 162 5.59 2.94 5.92
CA ILE A 162 4.31 2.91 6.61
C ILE A 162 3.23 2.64 5.57
N CYS A 163 2.51 1.52 5.73
CA CYS A 163 1.37 1.19 4.89
C CYS A 163 0.05 1.60 5.55
N ILE A 164 -0.79 2.37 4.85
CA ILE A 164 -2.10 2.80 5.34
C ILE A 164 -3.16 2.31 4.36
N HIS A 165 -4.16 1.58 4.87
CA HIS A 165 -5.37 1.29 4.13
C HIS A 165 -6.34 2.44 4.26
N ARG A 166 -6.91 2.87 3.13
CA ARG A 166 -7.80 4.02 3.11
C ARG A 166 -9.03 3.84 2.23
N TYR A 167 -10.18 3.81 2.89
CA TYR A 167 -11.48 3.81 2.23
C TYR A 167 -12.26 5.10 2.51
N TRP A 168 -12.27 6.04 1.56
CA TRP A 168 -13.06 7.26 1.71
C TRP A 168 -14.56 6.96 1.62
N ASP A 169 -15.34 7.64 2.45
CA ASP A 169 -16.77 7.42 2.58
C ASP A 169 -17.43 8.76 2.96
N VAL A 170 -18.60 9.06 2.39
CA VAL A 170 -19.25 10.36 2.56
C VAL A 170 -19.65 10.68 4.01
N GLU A 171 -19.86 9.68 4.85
CA GLU A 171 -20.27 9.84 6.24
C GLU A 171 -19.08 9.73 7.19
N TYR A 172 -18.27 8.68 7.02
CA TYR A 172 -17.25 8.31 8.01
C TYR A 172 -15.88 8.93 7.72
N ILE A 173 -15.50 9.05 6.45
CA ILE A 173 -14.18 9.53 6.01
C ILE A 173 -14.37 10.46 4.81
N PRO A 174 -15.05 11.60 4.98
CA PRO A 174 -15.41 12.46 3.87
C PRO A 174 -14.17 13.17 3.32
N MET A 175 -14.03 13.22 1.99
CA MET A 175 -13.02 14.08 1.36
C MET A 175 -13.38 15.57 1.46
N LYS A 176 -14.68 15.88 1.43
CA LYS A 176 -15.16 17.26 1.39
C LYS A 176 -14.86 17.96 2.71
N ASP A 177 -14.26 19.16 2.62
CA ASP A 177 -14.01 20.10 3.72
C ASP A 177 -13.07 19.58 4.84
N ARG A 178 -12.22 18.59 4.54
CA ARG A 178 -11.62 17.72 5.58
C ARG A 178 -10.21 17.20 5.24
N TYR A 179 -9.19 18.08 5.28
CA TYR A 179 -7.77 17.69 5.07
C TYR A 179 -7.18 16.78 6.15
N ASP A 180 -7.73 16.82 7.36
CA ASP A 180 -7.37 15.91 8.46
C ASP A 180 -7.60 14.43 8.10
N TRP A 181 -8.25 14.17 6.96
CA TRP A 181 -8.46 12.84 6.39
C TRP A 181 -7.59 12.53 5.17
N SER A 182 -6.69 13.42 4.76
CA SER A 182 -5.68 13.11 3.75
C SER A 182 -4.75 11.97 4.23
N LEU A 183 -4.14 11.27 3.29
CA LEU A 183 -3.08 10.31 3.56
C LEU A 183 -1.82 11.00 4.07
N GLN A 184 -1.51 12.22 3.60
CA GLN A 184 -0.43 13.04 4.16
C GLN A 184 -0.63 13.27 5.66
N SER A 185 -1.82 13.76 6.07
CA SER A 185 -2.10 14.05 7.48
C SER A 185 -2.06 12.77 8.33
N GLN A 186 -2.57 11.64 7.83
CA GLN A 186 -2.51 10.39 8.59
C GLN A 186 -1.11 9.80 8.69
N PHE A 187 -0.32 9.85 7.62
CA PHE A 187 1.07 9.44 7.63
C PHE A 187 1.86 10.23 8.69
N GLU A 188 1.69 11.54 8.74
CA GLU A 188 2.31 12.41 9.75
C GLU A 188 1.83 12.11 11.17
N GLU A 189 0.52 11.94 11.37
CA GLU A 189 -0.06 11.67 12.69
C GLU A 189 0.40 10.32 13.23
N VAL A 190 0.49 9.30 12.38
CA VAL A 190 1.05 8.00 12.75
C VAL A 190 2.50 8.14 13.18
N LYS A 191 3.33 8.82 12.39
CA LYS A 191 4.74 9.04 12.76
C LYS A 191 4.86 9.75 14.10
N LYS A 192 4.11 10.85 14.27
CA LYS A 192 4.10 11.66 15.50
C LYS A 192 3.67 10.85 16.72
N ARG A 193 2.56 10.12 16.64
CA ARG A 193 2.01 9.37 17.79
C ARG A 193 2.76 8.08 18.10
N ALA A 194 3.41 7.49 17.11
CA ALA A 194 4.23 6.30 17.28
C ALA A 194 5.68 6.62 17.70
N GLY A 195 6.14 7.86 17.53
CA GLY A 195 7.54 8.23 17.77
C GLY A 195 8.47 7.79 16.63
N ILE A 196 7.97 7.72 15.40
CA ILE A 196 8.77 7.41 14.21
C ILE A 196 9.41 8.71 13.72
N THR A 197 10.72 8.84 13.92
CA THR A 197 11.51 10.03 13.56
C THR A 197 12.23 9.86 12.23
N ALA A 198 12.49 8.63 11.79
CA ALA A 198 13.12 8.34 10.52
C ALA A 198 12.33 8.86 9.31
N ASN A 199 13.03 9.16 8.22
CA ASN A 199 12.41 9.48 6.94
C ASN A 199 12.06 8.17 6.21
N VAL A 200 10.93 7.59 6.58
CA VAL A 200 10.43 6.31 6.04
C VAL A 200 9.56 6.53 4.81
N ALA A 201 9.47 5.51 3.96
CA ALA A 201 8.56 5.51 2.82
C ALA A 201 7.10 5.48 3.28
N PHE A 202 6.20 5.83 2.36
CA PHE A 202 4.76 5.67 2.47
C PHE A 202 4.28 4.66 1.42
N CYS A 203 3.30 3.84 1.74
CA CYS A 203 2.57 3.09 0.72
C CYS A 203 1.11 2.87 1.11
N THR A 204 0.33 2.44 0.13
CA THR A 204 -1.02 1.92 0.34
C THR A 204 -1.23 0.75 -0.62
N ASP A 205 -1.37 -0.47 -0.09
CA ASP A 205 -1.72 -1.67 -0.85
C ASP A 205 -3.23 -1.94 -0.88
N GLU A 206 -4.02 -1.11 -0.19
CA GLU A 206 -5.46 -1.00 -0.36
C GLU A 206 -5.95 0.44 -0.15
N MET A 207 -6.54 1.02 -1.20
CA MET A 207 -7.35 2.23 -1.06
C MET A 207 -8.50 2.30 -2.07
N ASN A 208 -9.61 2.96 -1.72
CA ASN A 208 -10.67 3.29 -2.67
C ASN A 208 -11.64 4.35 -2.11
N VAL A 209 -12.54 4.85 -2.94
CA VAL A 209 -13.72 5.61 -2.53
C VAL A 209 -14.92 4.69 -2.53
N LYS A 210 -15.61 4.58 -1.39
CA LYS A 210 -16.83 3.80 -1.24
C LYS A 210 -17.95 4.46 -2.03
N LYS A 211 -18.49 3.76 -3.03
CA LYS A 211 -19.71 4.18 -3.73
C LYS A 211 -20.94 3.83 -2.89
N ARG A 212 -21.11 4.56 -1.78
CA ARG A 212 -22.28 4.51 -0.90
C ARG A 212 -22.90 5.89 -0.88
N GLU A 213 -24.20 5.97 -1.15
CA GLU A 213 -24.97 7.23 -1.14
C GLU A 213 -24.49 8.29 -2.15
N ILE A 214 -23.60 7.91 -3.06
CA ILE A 214 -23.09 8.76 -4.15
C ILE A 214 -23.17 8.02 -5.49
N THR A 215 -23.22 8.78 -6.57
CA THR A 215 -23.14 8.25 -7.92
C THR A 215 -21.74 7.74 -8.25
N GLU A 216 -21.62 6.85 -9.24
CA GLU A 216 -20.33 6.35 -9.72
C GLU A 216 -19.43 7.48 -10.28
N ASN A 217 -20.01 8.55 -10.83
CA ASN A 217 -19.26 9.72 -11.30
C ASN A 217 -18.71 10.58 -10.15
N GLU A 218 -19.48 10.74 -9.07
CA GLU A 218 -18.98 11.41 -7.86
C GLU A 218 -17.85 10.60 -7.23
N ALA A 219 -18.02 9.28 -7.11
CA ALA A 219 -16.99 8.39 -6.62
C ALA A 219 -15.73 8.41 -7.50
N ALA A 220 -15.87 8.58 -8.82
CA ALA A 220 -14.75 8.74 -9.76
C ALA A 220 -13.97 10.05 -9.55
N ARG A 221 -14.69 11.17 -9.40
CA ARG A 221 -14.06 12.46 -9.06
C ARG A 221 -13.30 12.40 -7.74
N ASP A 222 -13.88 11.72 -6.76
CA ASP A 222 -13.25 11.50 -5.46
C ASP A 222 -12.03 10.59 -5.60
N LEU A 223 -12.12 9.50 -6.35
CA LEU A 223 -10.97 8.61 -6.58
C LEU A 223 -9.80 9.33 -7.24
N LEU A 224 -10.05 10.28 -8.16
CA LEU A 224 -8.99 11.10 -8.74
C LEU A 224 -8.24 11.89 -7.67
N THR A 225 -8.97 12.46 -6.69
CA THR A 225 -8.35 13.16 -5.56
C THR A 225 -7.58 12.20 -4.66
N ALA A 226 -8.18 11.05 -4.30
CA ALA A 226 -7.51 10.02 -3.49
C ALA A 226 -6.19 9.53 -4.09
N LEU A 227 -6.16 9.29 -5.41
CA LEU A 227 -4.94 8.85 -6.08
C LEU A 227 -3.82 9.87 -5.93
N TRP A 228 -4.11 11.15 -6.17
CA TRP A 228 -3.11 12.21 -6.02
C TRP A 228 -2.72 12.47 -4.56
N ASP A 229 -3.64 12.25 -3.62
CA ASP A 229 -3.36 12.32 -2.18
C ASP A 229 -2.33 11.26 -1.79
N ALA A 230 -2.52 10.03 -2.25
CA ALA A 230 -1.60 8.92 -2.00
C ALA A 230 -0.26 9.09 -2.73
N LEU A 231 -0.29 9.49 -4.01
CA LEU A 231 0.91 9.67 -4.83
C LEU A 231 1.77 10.87 -4.37
N GLY A 232 1.13 11.87 -3.78
CA GLY A 232 1.75 13.13 -3.35
C GLY A 232 2.32 13.13 -1.95
N VAL A 233 2.28 12.02 -1.19
CA VAL A 233 2.78 11.99 0.19
C VAL A 233 4.29 12.31 0.23
N VAL A 234 4.65 13.26 1.10
CA VAL A 234 6.02 13.74 1.32
C VAL A 234 6.53 13.44 2.73
N GLY A 235 7.84 13.25 2.81
CA GLY A 235 8.59 12.94 4.03
C GLY A 235 8.92 14.17 4.88
N ASN A 236 9.86 13.99 5.80
CA ASN A 236 10.32 15.04 6.71
C ASN A 236 11.04 16.18 5.99
N ASP A 237 11.68 15.87 4.87
CA ASP A 237 12.44 16.77 4.01
C ASP A 237 11.59 17.41 2.89
N GLY A 238 10.30 17.05 2.79
CA GLY A 238 9.43 17.50 1.71
C GLY A 238 9.60 16.71 0.40
N GLU A 239 10.50 15.73 0.35
CA GLU A 239 10.64 14.83 -0.80
C GLU A 239 9.51 13.79 -0.83
N ARG A 240 9.15 13.32 -2.03
CA ARG A 240 8.13 12.26 -2.17
C ARG A 240 8.63 10.98 -1.54
N VAL A 241 7.80 10.40 -0.67
CA VAL A 241 8.11 9.14 0.01
C VAL A 241 7.19 7.99 -0.42
N THR A 242 6.21 8.22 -1.28
CA THR A 242 5.31 7.16 -1.79
C THR A 242 6.08 6.10 -2.59
N ALA A 243 6.14 4.87 -2.08
CA ALA A 243 6.67 3.72 -2.81
C ALA A 243 5.69 3.23 -3.88
N PHE A 244 4.41 3.02 -3.51
CA PHE A 244 3.34 2.62 -4.41
C PHE A 244 1.95 2.96 -3.86
N VAL A 245 0.97 2.94 -4.76
CA VAL A 245 -0.46 3.13 -4.49
C VAL A 245 -1.23 2.05 -5.23
N MET A 246 -2.00 1.22 -4.52
CA MET A 246 -2.80 0.15 -5.11
C MET A 246 -4.29 0.33 -4.80
N PRO A 247 -5.09 0.76 -5.79
CA PRO A 247 -6.53 0.81 -5.62
C PRO A 247 -7.15 -0.59 -5.48
N TRP A 248 -7.89 -0.80 -4.40
CA TRP A 248 -8.79 -1.93 -4.23
C TRP A 248 -10.10 -1.63 -4.96
N ASN A 249 -10.74 -2.47 -5.77
CA ASN A 249 -10.41 -3.82 -6.20
C ASN A 249 -10.57 -3.90 -7.73
N LEU A 250 -9.44 -3.77 -8.44
CA LEU A 250 -9.36 -3.61 -9.90
C LEU A 250 -10.16 -4.66 -10.69
N PHE A 251 -10.23 -5.87 -10.17
CA PHE A 251 -10.80 -7.04 -10.84
C PHE A 251 -12.18 -7.44 -10.31
N ASN A 252 -12.69 -6.78 -9.26
CA ASN A 252 -14.05 -7.06 -8.80
C ASN A 252 -15.08 -6.39 -9.71
N LEU A 253 -16.06 -7.20 -10.13
CA LEU A 253 -17.26 -6.71 -10.79
C LEU A 253 -18.11 -5.91 -9.80
N THR A 254 -18.78 -4.86 -10.26
CA THR A 254 -19.75 -4.13 -9.41
C THR A 254 -20.91 -4.98 -8.92
N THR A 255 -21.14 -6.16 -9.50
CA THR A 255 -22.13 -7.14 -9.03
C THR A 255 -21.61 -8.03 -7.90
N LYS A 256 -20.28 -8.14 -7.74
CA LYS A 256 -19.65 -8.85 -6.61
C LYS A 256 -19.30 -7.92 -5.46
N ASP A 257 -18.96 -6.66 -5.79
CA ASP A 257 -18.64 -5.62 -4.83
C ASP A 257 -19.23 -4.29 -5.33
N GLU A 258 -20.44 -3.98 -4.89
CA GLU A 258 -21.17 -2.79 -5.34
C GLU A 258 -20.51 -1.48 -4.90
N HIS A 259 -19.72 -1.52 -3.83
CA HIS A 259 -19.10 -0.36 -3.22
C HIS A 259 -17.74 -0.05 -3.84
N TYR A 260 -16.91 -1.07 -4.11
CA TYR A 260 -15.50 -0.88 -4.50
C TYR A 260 -15.10 -1.51 -5.84
N GLY A 261 -15.98 -2.30 -6.49
CA GLY A 261 -15.68 -2.89 -7.79
C GLY A 261 -15.33 -1.83 -8.84
N LEU A 262 -14.18 -2.00 -9.50
CA LEU A 262 -13.65 -1.07 -10.52
C LEU A 262 -13.88 -1.53 -11.96
N CYS A 263 -14.51 -2.69 -12.16
CA CYS A 263 -14.80 -3.21 -13.48
C CYS A 263 -16.26 -3.67 -13.63
N LYS A 264 -16.74 -3.64 -14.86
CA LYS A 264 -18.07 -4.15 -15.29
C LYS A 264 -17.95 -5.52 -15.95
N GLN A 265 -16.78 -5.83 -16.50
CA GLN A 265 -16.45 -7.08 -17.16
C GLN A 265 -14.94 -7.31 -17.01
N LEU A 266 -14.53 -8.57 -16.84
CA LEU A 266 -13.13 -8.95 -16.65
C LEU A 266 -12.39 -9.23 -17.96
N ASP A 267 -13.07 -9.82 -18.94
CA ASP A 267 -12.48 -10.22 -20.21
C ASP A 267 -13.44 -9.96 -21.39
N PRO A 268 -13.15 -8.96 -22.25
CA PRO A 268 -12.14 -7.93 -22.05
C PRO A 268 -12.44 -7.05 -20.83
N TRP A 269 -11.40 -6.54 -20.18
CA TRP A 269 -11.57 -5.68 -19.01
C TRP A 269 -12.30 -4.40 -19.39
N THR A 270 -13.47 -4.18 -18.80
CA THR A 270 -14.29 -2.99 -19.04
C THR A 270 -14.41 -2.19 -17.75
N PRO A 271 -13.88 -0.96 -17.68
CA PRO A 271 -13.87 -0.18 -16.43
C PRO A 271 -15.24 0.39 -16.02
N THR A 272 -15.41 0.64 -14.73
CA THR A 272 -16.38 1.62 -14.21
C THR A 272 -15.88 3.05 -14.42
N ALA A 273 -16.60 4.08 -13.97
CA ALA A 273 -16.07 5.46 -14.07
C ALA A 273 -14.81 5.63 -13.20
N ARG A 274 -14.78 5.03 -12.01
CA ARG A 274 -13.57 4.94 -11.18
C ARG A 274 -12.45 4.15 -11.86
N GLY A 275 -12.76 3.02 -12.49
CA GLY A 275 -11.77 2.27 -13.28
C GLY A 275 -11.13 3.12 -14.40
N LYS A 276 -11.92 3.95 -15.07
CA LYS A 276 -11.43 4.90 -16.09
C LYS A 276 -10.52 5.98 -15.50
N VAL A 277 -10.77 6.41 -14.26
CA VAL A 277 -9.89 7.37 -13.58
C VAL A 277 -8.51 6.77 -13.31
N LEU A 278 -8.45 5.52 -12.82
CA LEU A 278 -7.17 4.83 -12.65
C LEU A 278 -6.44 4.67 -13.98
N GLN A 279 -7.15 4.24 -15.02
CA GLN A 279 -6.60 4.13 -16.38
C GLN A 279 -6.03 5.48 -16.86
N LEU A 280 -6.80 6.56 -16.73
CA LEU A 280 -6.38 7.91 -17.12
C LEU A 280 -5.12 8.36 -16.37
N VAL A 281 -5.05 8.15 -15.05
CA VAL A 281 -3.85 8.54 -14.27
C VAL A 281 -2.63 7.75 -14.72
N CYS A 282 -2.75 6.44 -14.96
CA CYS A 282 -1.65 5.64 -15.50
C CYS A 282 -1.19 6.14 -16.88
N GLU A 283 -2.11 6.38 -17.81
CA GLU A 283 -1.81 6.86 -19.16
C GLU A 283 -1.17 8.27 -19.16
N LEU A 284 -1.63 9.16 -18.28
CA LEU A 284 -1.11 10.53 -18.18
C LEU A 284 0.29 10.58 -17.56
N THR A 285 0.61 9.66 -16.64
CA THR A 285 1.85 9.69 -15.85
C THR A 285 2.95 8.77 -16.39
N GLU A 286 2.69 8.03 -17.47
CA GLU A 286 3.63 7.10 -18.06
C GLU A 286 4.95 7.79 -18.45
N GLY A 287 6.06 7.29 -17.89
CA GLY A 287 7.40 7.82 -18.11
C GLY A 287 7.66 9.19 -17.47
N MET A 288 6.79 9.65 -16.56
CA MET A 288 6.96 10.92 -15.85
C MET A 288 7.52 10.71 -14.44
N SER A 289 8.18 11.74 -13.93
CA SER A 289 8.70 11.82 -12.56
C SER A 289 8.26 13.12 -11.90
N PHE A 290 8.02 13.11 -10.60
CA PHE A 290 7.69 14.33 -9.87
C PHE A 290 8.89 15.28 -9.82
N VAL A 291 8.68 16.54 -10.22
CA VAL A 291 9.68 17.61 -10.17
C VAL A 291 9.32 18.73 -9.19
N HIS A 292 8.06 18.84 -8.78
CA HIS A 292 7.62 19.76 -7.73
C HIS A 292 6.46 19.18 -6.93
N ARG A 293 6.47 19.44 -5.63
CA ARG A 293 5.52 18.87 -4.66
C ARG A 293 5.27 19.91 -3.58
N ASP A 294 4.03 20.31 -3.44
CA ASP A 294 3.56 21.16 -2.37
C ASP A 294 2.16 20.71 -1.93
N PRO A 295 2.04 19.47 -1.42
CA PRO A 295 0.74 18.93 -1.01
C PRO A 295 0.18 19.66 0.23
N LYS A 296 1.04 20.29 1.04
CA LYS A 296 0.65 20.88 2.34
C LYS A 296 0.21 22.34 2.25
N GLN A 297 0.70 23.12 1.28
CA GLN A 297 0.32 24.53 1.16
C GLN A 297 -0.63 24.73 -0.02
N ARG A 298 -0.17 24.42 -1.23
CA ARG A 298 -0.91 24.68 -2.48
C ARG A 298 -1.70 23.48 -3.01
N GLY A 299 -1.48 22.29 -2.46
CA GLY A 299 -2.02 21.03 -3.01
C GLY A 299 -1.57 20.78 -4.44
N MET A 300 -0.37 21.24 -4.79
CA MET A 300 0.14 21.24 -6.16
C MET A 300 1.21 20.17 -6.33
N LEU A 301 1.07 19.34 -7.36
CA LEU A 301 2.07 18.38 -7.79
C LEU A 301 2.41 18.63 -9.25
N VAL A 302 3.70 18.51 -9.59
CA VAL A 302 4.16 18.66 -10.97
C VAL A 302 5.02 17.47 -11.31
N LEU A 303 4.72 16.87 -12.46
CA LEU A 303 5.49 15.80 -13.05
C LEU A 303 6.05 16.26 -14.40
N GLU A 304 7.24 15.81 -14.73
CA GLU A 304 7.87 15.99 -16.03
C GLU A 304 8.44 14.67 -16.53
N GLY A 305 8.44 14.49 -17.84
CA GLY A 305 8.98 13.31 -18.50
C GLY A 305 8.29 13.07 -19.82
N SER A 306 8.88 12.24 -20.67
CA SER A 306 8.33 11.92 -22.00
C SER A 306 7.97 13.16 -22.84
N ASN A 307 8.74 14.24 -22.73
CA ASN A 307 8.50 15.56 -23.35
C ASN A 307 7.14 16.20 -22.99
N LYS A 308 6.63 15.91 -21.80
CA LYS A 308 5.37 16.47 -21.27
C LYS A 308 5.58 17.04 -19.88
N LYS A 309 4.70 17.94 -19.49
CA LYS A 309 4.60 18.46 -18.12
C LYS A 309 3.15 18.34 -17.63
N LEU A 310 2.96 17.63 -16.53
CA LEU A 310 1.66 17.44 -15.91
C LEU A 310 1.62 18.25 -14.64
N TRP A 311 0.66 19.17 -14.56
CA TRP A 311 0.36 19.88 -13.34
C TRP A 311 -0.94 19.33 -12.75
N VAL A 312 -0.90 19.07 -11.46
CA VAL A 312 -2.01 18.53 -10.70
C VAL A 312 -2.28 19.48 -9.55
N TRP A 313 -3.54 19.84 -9.38
CA TRP A 313 -4.00 20.64 -8.26
C TRP A 313 -5.14 19.92 -7.56
N GLN A 314 -4.99 19.74 -6.26
CA GLN A 314 -6.07 19.27 -5.39
C GLN A 314 -6.94 20.47 -5.02
N ASN A 315 -7.80 20.89 -5.95
CA ASN A 315 -8.74 21.99 -5.72
C ASN A 315 -9.93 21.52 -4.87
N ARG A 316 -9.68 21.17 -3.60
CA ARG A 316 -10.74 20.88 -2.63
C ARG A 316 -10.69 21.85 -1.47
N MET A 317 -11.86 22.38 -1.13
CA MET A 317 -12.03 23.25 0.03
C MET A 317 -11.51 22.52 1.29
N ALA A 318 -10.74 23.24 2.10
CA ALA A 318 -9.99 22.79 3.28
C ALA A 318 -8.75 21.92 3.04
N TRP A 319 -8.49 21.40 1.82
CA TRP A 319 -7.26 20.65 1.50
C TRP A 319 -6.06 21.53 1.17
N THR A 320 -6.32 22.77 0.78
CA THR A 320 -5.31 23.78 0.55
C THR A 320 -5.81 25.11 1.09
N GLU A 321 -4.89 26.02 1.41
CA GLU A 321 -5.26 27.39 1.78
C GLU A 321 -5.62 28.25 0.54
N TRP A 322 -5.45 27.70 -0.66
CA TRP A 322 -5.62 28.39 -1.93
C TRP A 322 -6.99 28.10 -2.56
N ARG A 323 -7.78 29.16 -2.80
CA ARG A 323 -9.05 29.09 -3.51
C ARG A 323 -8.84 29.42 -4.98
N TRP A 324 -8.78 28.42 -5.85
CA TRP A 324 -8.93 28.61 -7.29
C TRP A 324 -10.25 28.02 -7.76
N THR A 325 -10.85 28.62 -8.78
CA THR A 325 -11.91 27.98 -9.57
C THR A 325 -11.29 26.89 -10.44
N ASP A 326 -11.92 25.71 -10.43
CA ASP A 326 -11.55 24.44 -11.07
C ASP A 326 -10.66 24.52 -12.32
N HIS A 327 -9.63 23.67 -12.44
CA HIS A 327 -9.26 22.89 -13.65
C HIS A 327 -8.02 21.99 -13.38
N LEU A 328 -8.05 20.74 -13.85
CA LEU A 328 -6.85 19.96 -14.13
C LEU A 328 -6.24 20.51 -15.43
N LEU A 329 -5.14 21.26 -15.36
CA LEU A 329 -4.43 21.76 -16.54
C LEU A 329 -3.29 20.81 -16.90
N ALA A 330 -3.57 19.87 -17.80
CA ALA A 330 -2.53 19.17 -18.54
C ALA A 330 -2.13 20.04 -19.75
N SER A 331 -1.01 20.76 -19.67
CA SER A 331 -0.41 21.43 -20.83
C SER A 331 0.51 20.45 -21.55
N LYS A 332 0.28 20.23 -22.85
CA LYS A 332 1.23 19.50 -23.69
C LYS A 332 2.48 20.33 -23.95
#